data_AF-A0A6N6P2N3-F1
#
_entry.id   AF-A0A6N6P2N3-F1
#
_cell.length_a   1.000
_cell.length_b   1.000
_cell.length_c   1.000
_cell.angle_alpha   90.00
_cell.angle_beta   90.00
_cell.angle_gamma   90.00
#
_symmetry.space_group_name_H-M   'P 1'
#
loop_
_entity.id
_entity.type
_entity.pdbx_description
1 polymer ?
#
loop_
_entity_poly.entity_id
_entity_poly.type
_entity_poly.pdbx_seq_one_letter_code
_entity_poly.pdbx_strand_id
1 'polypeptide(L)'
;MNSSAPTRLYLFGGLFLLLLAILISRWISDWGLVTLHVKDAPLGKVLASIASQGHTHAKTSLDSTLPVSLDVDKVTPAVALDILSGRLDADMRVVYLAAPTKSALNAAITSLETTGKVADWTPHFYQGPSAVGVIGTDPSTLELKIEGPDNQLPLLLDQAAQKTGVMTGTPQDWSPSVSKLPPTAPAGKVIKNLVGSAHGQLANFFFLTKQEWRNRRPQAEGSPQAEGGGQPQSGDPFAGMNGQRSRMNPEWREARVQAQIKQLPPEAQAAAIKDVEEMKAVFKQMQGLSQEERRAKWEELMSNPDFADRMESRRAVRQQSQTAEQRIDRGISYLERRQSVMSGQGGTSVGGNGGGGGGGGNGGGGRGR
;
A
#
# COMPACT_ATOMS: atom_id res chain seq x y z
N MET A 1 44.45 40.77 45.19
CA MET A 1 44.94 40.15 43.93
C MET A 1 43.74 39.51 43.24
N ASN A 2 43.08 40.24 42.33
CA ASN A 2 41.96 39.70 41.56
C ASN A 2 42.53 38.78 40.49
N SER A 3 42.39 37.48 40.69
CA SER A 3 42.82 36.47 39.73
C SER A 3 41.93 36.54 38.49
N SER A 4 42.31 37.38 37.53
CA SER A 4 41.64 37.56 36.24
C SER A 4 42.04 36.44 35.27
N ALA A 5 41.64 35.21 35.59
CA ALA A 5 41.42 34.14 34.64
C ALA A 5 40.49 33.11 35.30
N PRO A 6 39.45 32.60 34.60
CA PRO A 6 39.69 31.95 33.32
C PRO A 6 38.52 32.05 32.33
N THR A 7 38.10 33.25 31.93
CA THR A 7 37.07 33.43 30.87
C THR A 7 37.40 32.66 29.59
N ARG A 8 38.70 32.52 29.27
CA ARG A 8 39.19 31.72 28.14
C ARG A 8 38.93 30.22 28.32
N LEU A 9 39.04 29.67 29.53
CA LEU A 9 38.80 28.24 29.78
C LEU A 9 37.32 27.89 29.62
N TYR A 10 36.42 28.77 30.08
CA TYR A 10 34.98 28.62 29.85
C TYR A 10 34.62 28.74 28.36
N LEU A 11 35.28 29.65 27.62
CA LEU A 11 35.11 29.76 26.17
C LEU A 11 35.58 28.50 25.44
N PHE A 12 36.77 27.97 25.76
CA PHE A 12 37.27 26.74 25.15
C PHE A 12 36.42 25.51 25.53
N GLY A 13 35.96 25.41 26.78
CA GLY A 13 35.05 24.35 27.21
C GLY A 13 33.70 24.42 26.50
N GLY A 14 33.12 25.62 26.35
CA GLY A 14 31.89 25.84 25.61
C GLY A 14 32.03 25.47 24.12
N LEU A 15 33.12 25.89 23.48
CA LEU A 15 33.42 25.54 22.08
C LEU A 15 33.60 24.02 21.91
N PHE A 16 34.30 23.37 22.83
CA PHE A 16 34.49 21.91 22.80
C PHE A 16 33.16 21.16 22.94
N LEU A 17 32.29 21.55 23.88
CA LEU A 17 30.96 20.94 24.04
C LEU A 17 30.08 21.15 22.81
N LEU A 18 30.15 22.33 22.19
CA LEU A 18 29.41 22.62 20.96
C LEU A 18 29.91 21.75 19.80
N LEU A 19 31.22 21.60 19.62
CA LEU A 19 31.79 20.70 18.62
C LEU A 19 31.42 19.24 18.88
N LEU A 20 31.47 18.79 20.13
CA LEU A 20 31.04 17.45 20.53
C LEU A 20 29.56 17.22 20.21
N ALA A 21 28.69 18.18 20.52
CA ALA A 21 27.26 18.12 20.22
C ALA A 21 27.01 18.06 18.71
N ILE A 22 27.75 18.81 17.89
CA ILE A 22 27.65 18.77 16.43
C ILE A 22 28.11 17.40 15.89
N LEU A 23 29.21 16.85 16.41
CA LEU A 23 29.72 15.53 15.99
C LEU A 23 28.74 14.41 16.36
N ILE A 24 28.19 14.44 17.58
CA ILE A 24 27.18 13.48 18.03
C ILE A 24 25.90 13.62 17.18
N SER A 25 25.44 14.85 16.94
CA SER A 25 24.28 15.12 16.09
C SER A 25 24.47 14.57 14.67
N ARG A 26 25.63 14.83 14.06
CA ARG A 26 25.97 14.32 12.71
C ARG A 26 26.13 12.80 12.67
N TRP A 27 26.63 12.20 13.74
CA TRP A 27 26.74 10.74 13.83
C TRP A 27 25.37 10.08 13.96
N ILE A 28 24.47 10.66 14.75
CA ILE A 28 23.09 10.17 14.91
C ILE A 28 22.24 10.46 13.67
N SER A 29 22.51 11.53 12.91
CA SER A 29 21.71 11.85 11.72
C SER A 29 21.82 10.82 10.59
N ASP A 30 22.94 10.08 10.53
CA ASP A 30 23.12 8.98 9.57
C ASP A 30 22.66 7.61 10.14
N TRP A 31 22.21 7.54 11.40
CA TRP A 31 21.74 6.28 11.98
C TRP A 31 20.41 5.82 11.37
N GLY A 32 20.36 4.56 10.94
CA GLY A 32 19.16 3.95 10.36
C GLY A 32 18.96 4.24 8.88
N LEU A 33 19.88 4.98 8.23
CA LEU A 33 19.89 5.15 6.79
C LEU A 33 20.59 3.97 6.11
N VAL A 34 20.15 3.67 4.90
CA VAL A 34 20.63 2.57 4.07
C VAL A 34 21.43 3.14 2.90
N THR A 35 22.69 2.73 2.81
CA THR A 35 23.51 2.90 1.61
C THR A 35 23.87 1.51 1.08
N LEU A 36 23.47 1.22 -0.15
CA LEU A 36 23.70 -0.07 -0.77
C LEU A 36 23.91 0.08 -2.28
N HIS A 37 25.09 -0.34 -2.74
CA HIS A 37 25.45 -0.43 -4.14
C HIS A 37 25.77 -1.90 -4.45
N VAL A 38 24.77 -2.63 -4.95
CA VAL A 38 24.90 -4.05 -5.26
C VAL A 38 24.40 -4.31 -6.67
N LYS A 39 25.14 -5.15 -7.38
CA LYS A 39 24.78 -5.64 -8.71
C LYS A 39 24.68 -7.16 -8.65
N ASP A 40 23.57 -7.70 -9.15
CA ASP A 40 23.32 -9.14 -9.29
C ASP A 40 23.54 -9.95 -7.99
N ALA A 41 23.13 -9.39 -6.85
CA ALA A 41 23.26 -10.04 -5.54
C ALA A 41 21.99 -10.82 -5.18
N PRO A 42 22.06 -11.93 -4.41
CA PRO A 42 20.87 -12.64 -3.95
C PRO A 42 19.94 -11.76 -3.13
N LEU A 43 18.63 -11.80 -3.42
CA LEU A 43 17.59 -11.02 -2.73
C LEU A 43 17.67 -11.15 -1.20
N GLY A 44 17.89 -12.37 -0.68
CA GLY A 44 18.01 -12.59 0.76
C GLY A 44 19.16 -11.80 1.41
N LYS A 45 20.30 -11.66 0.70
CA LYS A 45 21.45 -10.87 1.16
C LYS A 45 21.14 -9.38 1.15
N VAL A 46 20.46 -8.90 0.10
CA VAL A 46 20.04 -7.50 -0.02
C VAL A 46 19.05 -7.12 1.09
N LEU A 47 18.00 -7.93 1.31
CA LEU A 47 17.04 -7.71 2.39
C LEU A 47 17.69 -7.74 3.77
N ALA A 48 18.59 -8.69 4.03
CA ALA A 48 19.33 -8.76 5.29
C ALA A 48 20.20 -7.51 5.52
N SER A 49 20.84 -6.98 4.46
CA SER A 49 21.64 -5.76 4.56
C SER A 49 20.77 -4.55 4.91
N ILE A 50 19.65 -4.36 4.19
CA ILE A 50 18.68 -3.28 4.46
C ILE A 50 18.15 -3.37 5.90
N ALA A 51 17.74 -4.57 6.33
CA ALA A 51 17.23 -4.82 7.67
C ALA A 51 18.27 -4.49 8.76
N SER A 52 19.53 -4.90 8.55
CA SER A 52 20.62 -4.67 9.49
C SER A 52 20.98 -3.19 9.65
N GLN A 53 21.11 -2.44 8.55
CA GLN A 53 21.42 -1.01 8.56
C GLN A 53 20.25 -0.19 9.13
N GLY A 54 19.02 -0.55 8.79
CA GLY A 54 17.82 0.14 9.22
C GLY A 54 17.34 -0.20 10.63
N HIS A 55 17.92 -1.21 11.28
CA HIS A 55 17.38 -1.83 12.50
C HIS A 55 15.90 -2.22 12.36
N THR A 56 15.54 -2.74 11.18
CA THR A 56 14.18 -3.20 10.87
C THR A 56 14.18 -4.70 10.57
N HIS A 57 13.00 -5.28 10.43
CA HIS A 57 12.84 -6.65 9.93
C HIS A 57 12.24 -6.59 8.54
N ALA A 58 12.83 -7.30 7.59
CA ALA A 58 12.31 -7.45 6.24
C ALA A 58 12.21 -8.94 5.89
N LYS A 59 11.03 -9.35 5.42
CA LYS A 59 10.70 -10.73 5.02
C LYS A 59 10.17 -10.73 3.60
N THR A 60 10.20 -11.87 2.93
CA THR A 60 9.66 -11.99 1.57
C THR A 60 9.12 -13.38 1.30
N SER A 61 8.13 -13.46 0.41
CA SER A 61 7.69 -14.73 -0.19
C SER A 61 8.32 -15.00 -1.56
N LEU A 62 9.26 -14.15 -1.99
CA LEU A 62 10.01 -14.32 -3.23
C LEU A 62 11.20 -15.27 -3.00
N ASP A 63 11.70 -15.85 -4.09
CA ASP A 63 12.93 -16.65 -4.03
C ASP A 63 14.10 -15.80 -3.52
N SER A 64 14.67 -16.21 -2.38
CA SER A 64 15.79 -15.50 -1.74
C SER A 64 17.08 -15.54 -2.57
N THR A 65 17.18 -16.45 -3.54
CA THR A 65 18.32 -16.57 -4.46
C THR A 65 18.19 -15.68 -5.70
N LEU A 66 17.01 -15.08 -5.92
CA LEU A 66 16.74 -14.21 -7.06
C LEU A 66 17.80 -13.08 -7.13
N PRO A 67 18.57 -12.96 -8.23
CA PRO A 67 19.56 -11.92 -8.36
C PRO A 67 18.88 -10.56 -8.52
N VAL A 68 19.32 -9.60 -7.72
CA VAL A 68 18.81 -8.23 -7.74
C VAL A 68 19.95 -7.23 -7.76
N SER A 69 19.70 -6.11 -8.42
CA SER A 69 20.57 -4.94 -8.37
C SER A 69 19.85 -3.83 -7.62
N LEU A 70 20.53 -3.17 -6.69
CA LEU A 70 20.02 -2.03 -5.92
C LEU A 70 21.14 -0.99 -5.79
N ASP A 71 20.78 0.25 -6.07
CA ASP A 71 21.68 1.39 -5.95
C ASP A 71 20.92 2.50 -5.22
N VAL A 72 21.23 2.68 -3.94
CA VAL A 72 20.63 3.68 -3.06
C VAL A 72 21.69 4.26 -2.13
N ASP A 73 21.61 5.55 -1.85
CA ASP A 73 22.52 6.24 -0.95
C ASP A 73 21.75 7.05 0.09
N LYS A 74 22.03 6.78 1.37
CA LYS A 74 21.46 7.48 2.54
C LYS A 74 19.93 7.59 2.52
N VAL A 75 19.24 6.51 2.16
CA VAL A 75 17.77 6.47 2.15
C VAL A 75 17.21 5.73 3.36
N THR A 76 15.95 5.97 3.73
CA THR A 76 15.33 5.17 4.81
C THR A 76 15.10 3.72 4.37
N PRO A 77 14.95 2.76 5.30
CA PRO A 77 14.67 1.36 4.95
C PRO A 77 13.38 1.21 4.15
N ALA A 78 12.34 2.00 4.47
CA ALA A 78 11.09 2.01 3.73
C ALA A 78 11.29 2.47 2.27
N VAL A 79 12.08 3.52 2.02
CA VAL A 79 12.43 3.96 0.66
C VAL A 79 13.23 2.90 -0.08
N ALA A 80 14.25 2.30 0.55
CA ALA A 80 15.05 1.24 -0.06
C ALA A 80 14.18 0.03 -0.47
N LEU A 81 13.26 -0.39 0.39
CA LEU A 81 12.36 -1.52 0.14
C LEU A 81 11.28 -1.19 -0.90
N ASP A 82 10.79 0.05 -0.94
CA ASP A 82 9.85 0.51 -1.97
C ASP A 82 10.50 0.48 -3.36
N ILE A 83 11.72 1.02 -3.49
CA ILE A 83 12.52 0.94 -4.73
C ILE A 83 12.78 -0.53 -5.12
N LEU A 84 13.20 -1.36 -4.16
CA LEU A 84 13.45 -2.77 -4.40
C LEU A 84 12.17 -3.50 -4.86
N SER A 85 11.02 -3.22 -4.25
CA SER A 85 9.75 -3.81 -4.66
C SER A 85 9.33 -3.38 -6.06
N GLY A 86 9.58 -2.12 -6.42
CA GLY A 86 9.35 -1.61 -7.78
C GLY A 86 10.16 -2.40 -8.81
N ARG A 87 11.45 -2.65 -8.53
CA ARG A 87 12.34 -3.44 -9.41
C ARG A 87 11.90 -4.90 -9.55
N LEU A 88 11.35 -5.47 -8.49
CA LEU A 88 10.92 -6.87 -8.43
C LEU A 88 9.50 -7.11 -8.95
N ASP A 89 8.77 -6.04 -9.31
CA ASP A 89 7.31 -6.08 -9.51
C ASP A 89 6.61 -6.79 -8.34
N ALA A 90 7.03 -6.42 -7.13
CA ALA A 90 6.52 -6.93 -5.88
C ALA A 90 5.67 -5.87 -5.18
N ASP A 91 4.76 -6.31 -4.33
CA ASP A 91 4.06 -5.45 -3.40
C ASP A 91 4.83 -5.44 -2.08
N MET A 92 5.22 -4.23 -1.63
CA MET A 92 5.75 -4.00 -0.29
C MET A 92 4.61 -3.59 0.65
N ARG A 93 4.59 -4.17 1.85
CA ARG A 93 3.68 -3.79 2.93
C ARG A 93 4.39 -3.87 4.29
N VAL A 94 3.94 -3.06 5.25
CA VAL A 94 4.34 -3.20 6.66
C VAL A 94 3.34 -4.11 7.34
N VAL A 95 3.80 -5.19 7.97
CA VAL A 95 2.96 -6.23 8.57
C VAL A 95 3.09 -6.20 10.09
N TYR A 96 1.95 -6.22 10.76
CA TYR A 96 1.80 -6.41 12.20
C TYR A 96 1.00 -7.69 12.46
N LEU A 97 1.69 -8.74 12.93
CA LEU A 97 1.03 -9.96 13.37
C LEU A 97 0.97 -9.97 14.89
N ALA A 98 -0.23 -10.16 15.45
CA ALA A 98 -0.44 -10.28 16.87
C ALA A 98 -0.98 -11.66 17.22
N ALA A 99 -0.44 -12.29 18.25
CA ALA A 99 -0.86 -13.63 18.69
C ALA A 99 -0.66 -13.79 20.21
N PRO A 100 -1.32 -14.76 20.86
CA PRO A 100 -1.12 -14.99 22.29
C PRO A 100 0.29 -15.49 22.63
N THR A 101 0.99 -16.13 21.69
CA THR A 101 2.32 -16.73 21.91
C THR A 101 3.29 -16.43 20.78
N LYS A 102 4.60 -16.44 21.10
CA LYS A 102 5.68 -16.28 20.11
C LYS A 102 5.74 -17.43 19.11
N SER A 103 5.36 -18.65 19.53
CA SER A 103 5.32 -19.81 18.65
C SER A 103 4.30 -19.62 17.52
N ALA A 104 3.10 -19.12 17.84
CA ALA A 104 2.08 -18.82 16.85
C ALA A 104 2.54 -17.75 15.84
N LEU A 105 3.25 -16.71 16.32
CA LEU A 105 3.86 -15.70 15.43
C LEU A 105 4.88 -16.31 14.48
N ASN A 106 5.81 -17.12 14.98
CA ASN A 106 6.84 -17.74 14.15
C ASN A 106 6.24 -18.67 13.09
N ALA A 107 5.21 -19.44 13.45
CA ALA A 107 4.49 -20.28 12.51
C ALA A 107 3.81 -19.43 11.41
N ALA A 108 3.16 -18.34 11.79
CA ALA A 108 2.52 -17.42 10.84
C ALA A 108 3.52 -16.73 9.90
N ILE A 109 4.67 -16.28 10.42
CA ILE A 109 5.75 -15.68 9.61
C ILE A 109 6.28 -16.71 8.61
N THR A 110 6.55 -17.93 9.06
CA THR A 110 7.04 -19.02 8.19
C THR A 110 6.03 -19.35 7.09
N SER A 111 4.73 -19.37 7.44
CA SER A 111 3.64 -19.57 6.49
C SER A 111 3.57 -18.45 5.46
N LEU A 112 3.72 -17.19 5.88
CA LEU A 112 3.77 -16.03 4.97
C LEU A 112 4.97 -16.14 4.02
N GLU A 113 6.16 -16.43 4.52
CA GLU A 113 7.37 -16.56 3.69
C GLU A 113 7.24 -17.69 2.66
N THR A 114 6.58 -18.79 3.02
CA THR A 114 6.44 -19.95 2.13
C THR A 114 5.30 -19.81 1.12
N THR A 115 4.15 -19.31 1.57
CA THR A 115 2.89 -19.37 0.80
C THR A 115 2.30 -18.00 0.47
N GLY A 116 2.84 -16.92 1.06
CA GLY A 116 2.22 -15.60 1.06
C GLY A 116 0.95 -15.50 1.91
N LYS A 117 0.57 -16.58 2.64
CA LYS A 117 -0.69 -16.74 3.36
C LYS A 117 -0.46 -17.24 4.78
N VAL A 118 -1.45 -17.01 5.64
CA VAL A 118 -1.55 -17.67 6.95
C VAL A 118 -2.95 -18.23 7.08
N ALA A 119 -3.05 -19.55 7.20
CA ALA A 119 -4.32 -20.23 7.48
C ALA A 119 -4.80 -19.85 8.89
N ASP A 120 -6.13 -19.79 9.08
CA ASP A 120 -6.77 -19.53 10.38
C ASP A 120 -6.45 -18.16 11.01
N TRP A 121 -6.06 -17.19 10.18
CA TRP A 121 -5.85 -15.81 10.57
C TRP A 121 -6.87 -14.89 9.92
N THR A 122 -7.15 -13.77 10.58
CA THR A 122 -7.97 -12.68 10.05
C THR A 122 -7.05 -11.53 9.66
N PRO A 123 -6.62 -11.44 8.39
CA PRO A 123 -5.80 -10.32 7.95
C PRO A 123 -6.67 -9.11 7.61
N HIS A 124 -6.19 -7.94 7.99
CA HIS A 124 -6.76 -6.66 7.59
C HIS A 124 -5.70 -5.89 6.79
N PHE A 125 -6.01 -5.61 5.52
CA PHE A 125 -5.13 -4.82 4.68
C PHE A 125 -5.95 -3.99 3.69
N TYR A 126 -5.79 -2.68 3.79
CA TYR A 126 -6.50 -1.74 2.95
C TYR A 126 -5.49 -0.97 2.11
N GLN A 127 -5.33 -1.43 0.87
CA GLN A 127 -4.51 -0.71 -0.10
C GLN A 127 -5.20 0.62 -0.43
N GLY A 128 -4.66 1.70 0.13
CA GLY A 128 -5.11 3.05 -0.16
C GLY A 128 -4.52 3.53 -1.48
N PRO A 129 -5.19 4.43 -2.21
CA PRO A 129 -4.51 5.18 -3.25
C PRO A 129 -3.33 5.92 -2.58
N SER A 130 -2.12 5.79 -3.13
CA SER A 130 -1.03 6.71 -2.80
C SER A 130 -1.43 8.06 -3.40
N ALA A 131 -2.27 8.79 -2.68
CA ALA A 131 -2.92 10.00 -3.19
C ALA A 131 -1.93 11.15 -3.36
N VAL A 132 -0.78 11.07 -2.68
CA VAL A 132 0.14 12.19 -2.50
C VAL A 132 1.47 11.97 -3.24
N GLY A 133 1.60 10.90 -4.03
CA GLY A 133 2.83 10.64 -4.80
C GLY A 133 4.09 10.47 -3.95
N VAL A 134 3.95 10.31 -2.63
CA VAL A 134 5.07 10.16 -1.72
C VAL A 134 5.56 8.73 -1.82
N ILE A 135 6.73 8.58 -2.44
CA ILE A 135 7.48 7.33 -2.49
C ILE A 135 8.14 7.14 -1.13
N GLY A 136 8.11 5.92 -0.59
CA GLY A 136 8.84 5.56 0.62
C GLY A 136 8.33 6.12 1.96
N THR A 137 7.09 6.60 2.04
CA THR A 137 6.44 6.84 3.34
C THR A 137 6.28 5.51 4.09
N ASP A 138 6.87 5.41 5.28
CA ASP A 138 6.62 4.27 6.17
C ASP A 138 5.25 4.42 6.86
N PRO A 139 4.25 3.58 6.53
CA PRO A 139 2.93 3.66 7.16
C PRO A 139 2.95 3.40 8.67
N SER A 140 4.02 2.79 9.22
CA SER A 140 4.20 2.59 10.67
C SER A 140 4.37 3.90 11.45
N THR A 141 4.82 4.95 10.76
CA THR A 141 5.14 6.25 11.36
C THR A 141 3.97 7.22 11.31
N LEU A 142 2.88 6.87 10.62
CA LEU A 142 1.68 7.70 10.53
C LEU A 142 1.04 7.84 11.92
N GLU A 143 0.60 9.05 12.26
CA GLU A 143 -0.15 9.30 13.48
C GLU A 143 -1.45 8.50 13.46
N LEU A 144 -1.66 7.68 14.49
CA LEU A 144 -2.86 6.85 14.64
C LEU A 144 -3.57 7.23 15.93
N LYS A 145 -4.86 7.54 15.80
CA LYS A 145 -5.80 7.67 16.92
C LYS A 145 -6.90 6.62 16.77
N ILE A 146 -6.99 5.75 17.77
CA ILE A 146 -8.01 4.70 17.87
C ILE A 146 -9.27 5.30 18.48
N GLU A 147 -10.42 4.98 17.90
CA GLU A 147 -11.71 5.56 18.26
C GLU A 147 -12.80 4.48 18.17
N GLY A 148 -13.73 4.48 19.12
CA GLY A 148 -14.88 3.59 19.10
C GLY A 148 -15.21 3.00 20.48
N PRO A 149 -16.45 2.52 20.67
CA PRO A 149 -16.85 1.82 21.90
C PRO A 149 -16.26 0.40 21.97
N ASP A 150 -15.88 -0.17 20.82
CA ASP A 150 -15.36 -1.53 20.74
C ASP A 150 -13.95 -1.61 21.31
N ASN A 151 -13.76 -2.53 22.26
CA ASN A 151 -12.46 -2.78 22.87
C ASN A 151 -11.82 -4.09 22.37
N GLN A 152 -12.44 -4.79 21.42
CA GLN A 152 -11.91 -6.05 20.89
C GLN A 152 -10.69 -5.80 20.01
N LEU A 153 -9.59 -6.49 20.29
CA LEU A 153 -8.31 -6.30 19.61
C LEU A 153 -8.41 -6.42 18.07
N PRO A 154 -9.09 -7.42 17.47
CA PRO A 154 -9.18 -7.54 16.01
C PRO A 154 -9.85 -6.32 15.35
N LEU A 155 -10.90 -5.77 15.95
CA LEU A 155 -11.59 -4.58 15.43
C LEU A 155 -10.71 -3.33 15.52
N LEU A 156 -9.93 -3.18 16.59
CA LEU A 156 -8.98 -2.07 16.73
C LEU A 156 -7.81 -2.18 15.74
N LEU A 157 -7.37 -3.41 15.46
CA LEU A 157 -6.35 -3.68 14.44
C LEU A 157 -6.88 -3.48 13.01
N ASP A 158 -8.15 -3.76 12.75
CA ASP A 158 -8.82 -3.41 11.50
C ASP A 158 -8.86 -1.90 11.31
N GLN A 159 -9.25 -1.14 12.35
CA GLN A 159 -9.21 0.32 12.32
C GLN A 159 -7.80 0.85 12.06
N ALA A 160 -6.79 0.29 12.71
CA ALA A 160 -5.39 0.65 12.47
C ALA A 160 -4.99 0.40 11.01
N ALA A 161 -5.35 -0.75 10.45
CA ALA A 161 -5.12 -1.08 9.05
C ALA A 161 -5.85 -0.12 8.11
N GLN A 162 -7.09 0.30 8.39
CA GLN A 162 -7.80 1.25 7.53
C GLN A 162 -7.17 2.65 7.56
N LYS A 163 -6.84 3.16 8.77
CA LYS A 163 -6.32 4.52 8.98
C LYS A 163 -4.86 4.71 8.54
N THR A 164 -4.08 3.64 8.45
CA THR A 164 -2.63 3.72 8.14
C THR A 164 -2.22 2.88 6.93
N GLY A 165 -3.00 1.83 6.64
CA GLY A 165 -2.75 0.73 5.69
C GLY A 165 -1.41 0.05 5.80
N VAL A 166 -0.95 -0.07 7.03
CA VAL A 166 -0.26 -1.28 7.46
C VAL A 166 -1.20 -2.48 7.28
N MET A 167 -0.63 -3.67 7.12
CA MET A 167 -1.35 -4.93 7.23
C MET A 167 -1.34 -5.34 8.70
N THR A 168 -2.49 -5.67 9.27
CA THR A 168 -2.60 -6.27 10.60
C THR A 168 -3.17 -7.68 10.49
N GLY A 169 -2.95 -8.53 11.49
CA GLY A 169 -3.58 -9.84 11.56
C GLY A 169 -3.51 -10.49 12.94
N THR A 170 -4.53 -11.28 13.24
CA THR A 170 -4.64 -12.11 14.45
C THR A 170 -5.17 -13.51 14.11
N PRO A 171 -4.85 -14.54 14.90
CA PRO A 171 -5.56 -15.82 14.85
C PRO A 171 -7.08 -15.64 14.99
N GLN A 172 -7.87 -16.41 14.25
CA GLN A 172 -9.34 -16.32 14.27
C GLN A 172 -9.95 -16.70 15.63
N ASP A 173 -9.29 -17.59 16.37
CA ASP A 173 -9.67 -18.06 17.69
C ASP A 173 -9.22 -17.13 18.83
N TRP A 174 -8.47 -16.06 18.53
CA TRP A 174 -7.94 -15.12 19.52
C TRP A 174 -8.50 -13.71 19.34
N SER A 175 -9.52 -13.38 20.14
CA SER A 175 -10.18 -12.06 20.14
C SER A 175 -10.29 -11.45 21.55
N PRO A 176 -9.15 -11.12 22.20
CA PRO A 176 -9.17 -10.52 23.53
C PRO A 176 -9.67 -9.07 23.49
N SER A 177 -10.24 -8.61 24.61
CA SER A 177 -10.54 -7.20 24.85
C SER A 177 -9.35 -6.44 25.41
N VAL A 178 -9.19 -5.19 24.97
CA VAL A 178 -8.16 -4.24 25.42
C VAL A 178 -8.72 -3.42 26.58
N SER A 179 -8.01 -3.37 27.70
CA SER A 179 -8.45 -2.66 28.91
C SER A 179 -8.39 -1.14 28.80
N LYS A 180 -7.44 -0.60 28.02
CA LYS A 180 -7.24 0.84 27.85
C LYS A 180 -6.80 1.15 26.43
N LEU A 181 -7.49 2.10 25.79
CA LEU A 181 -7.07 2.61 24.49
C LEU A 181 -5.80 3.48 24.64
N PRO A 182 -4.77 3.25 23.81
CA PRO A 182 -3.57 4.08 23.83
C PRO A 182 -3.86 5.50 23.33
N PRO A 183 -3.07 6.50 23.76
CA PRO A 183 -3.17 7.85 23.22
C PRO A 183 -2.72 7.90 21.74
N THR A 184 -3.01 9.01 21.07
CA THR A 184 -2.50 9.28 19.72
C THR A 184 -0.98 9.18 19.70
N ALA A 185 -0.44 8.36 18.80
CA ALA A 185 0.99 8.14 18.62
C ALA A 185 1.25 7.54 17.22
N PRO A 186 2.52 7.35 16.79
CA PRO A 186 2.81 6.60 15.57
C PRO A 186 2.18 5.21 15.59
N ALA A 187 1.67 4.76 14.44
CA ALA A 187 0.92 3.52 14.28
C ALA A 187 1.61 2.30 14.92
N GLY A 188 2.92 2.14 14.70
CA GLY A 188 3.67 1.03 15.29
C GLY A 188 3.66 1.02 16.82
N LYS A 189 3.70 2.20 17.46
CA LYS A 189 3.63 2.34 18.92
C LYS A 189 2.21 2.07 19.44
N VAL A 190 1.20 2.59 18.75
CA VAL A 190 -0.21 2.36 19.08
C VAL A 190 -0.54 0.87 19.02
N ILE A 191 -0.19 0.19 17.91
CA ILE A 191 -0.44 -1.24 17.71
C ILE A 191 0.30 -2.07 18.77
N LYS A 192 1.57 -1.75 19.07
CA LYS A 192 2.33 -2.41 20.14
C LYS A 192 1.63 -2.28 21.51
N ASN A 193 1.12 -1.10 21.83
CA ASN A 193 0.42 -0.88 23.10
C ASN A 193 -0.92 -1.63 23.15
N LEU A 194 -1.69 -1.64 22.07
CA LEU A 194 -2.95 -2.40 21.98
C LEU A 194 -2.71 -3.89 22.25
N VAL A 195 -1.74 -4.48 21.54
CA VAL A 195 -1.42 -5.91 21.67
C VAL A 195 -0.86 -6.22 23.06
N GLY A 196 0.00 -5.36 23.60
CA GLY A 196 0.53 -5.53 24.95
C GLY A 196 -0.54 -5.46 26.05
N SER A 197 -1.52 -4.56 25.92
CA SER A 197 -2.67 -4.47 26.84
C SER A 197 -3.60 -5.68 26.77
N ALA A 198 -3.58 -6.43 25.67
CA ALA A 198 -4.26 -7.71 25.53
C ALA A 198 -3.37 -8.92 25.92
N HIS A 199 -2.22 -8.68 26.55
CA HIS A 199 -1.22 -9.69 26.92
C HIS A 199 -0.70 -10.53 25.74
N GLY A 200 -0.76 -9.99 24.53
CA GLY A 200 -0.28 -10.65 23.31
C GLY A 200 1.20 -10.40 23.03
N GLN A 201 1.69 -11.08 22.00
CA GLN A 201 2.99 -10.87 21.36
C GLN A 201 2.77 -10.20 20.01
N LEU A 202 3.72 -9.35 19.59
CA LEU A 202 3.67 -8.63 18.32
C LEU A 202 4.93 -8.90 17.50
N ALA A 203 4.74 -9.26 16.23
CA ALA A 203 5.77 -9.20 15.21
C ALA A 203 5.50 -8.03 14.25
N ASN A 204 6.53 -7.23 13.97
CA ASN A 204 6.51 -6.13 13.01
C ASN A 204 7.63 -6.34 11.99
N PHE A 205 7.30 -6.32 10.70
CA PHE A 205 8.28 -6.42 9.62
C PHE A 205 7.72 -5.85 8.31
N PHE A 206 8.63 -5.41 7.44
CA PHE A 206 8.32 -5.19 6.03
C PHE A 206 8.20 -6.54 5.32
N PHE A 207 7.23 -6.67 4.43
CA PHE A 207 6.98 -7.91 3.70
C PHE A 207 6.86 -7.63 2.20
N LEU A 208 7.70 -8.30 1.41
CA LEU A 208 7.68 -8.24 -0.05
C LEU A 208 7.02 -9.50 -0.60
N THR A 209 5.95 -9.32 -1.37
CA THR A 209 5.23 -10.42 -2.03
C THR A 209 5.20 -10.21 -3.53
N LYS A 210 5.22 -11.29 -4.30
CA LYS A 210 5.01 -11.22 -5.75
C LYS A 210 3.67 -10.54 -6.05
N GLN A 211 3.66 -9.56 -6.97
CA GLN A 211 2.42 -8.94 -7.42
C GLN A 211 1.67 -9.94 -8.33
N GLU A 212 0.76 -10.74 -7.76
CA GLU A 212 0.04 -11.77 -8.53
C GLU A 212 -0.96 -11.19 -9.54
N TRP A 213 -1.46 -9.98 -9.31
CA TRP A 213 -2.54 -9.42 -10.11
C TRP A 213 -2.14 -9.18 -11.58
N ARG A 214 -0.90 -8.78 -11.87
CA ARG A 214 -0.50 -8.48 -13.25
C ARG A 214 -0.47 -9.69 -14.18
N ASN A 215 -0.22 -10.89 -13.64
CA ASN A 215 -0.08 -12.10 -14.46
C ASN A 215 -1.39 -12.89 -14.63
N ARG A 216 -2.51 -12.45 -14.03
CA ARG A 216 -3.79 -13.21 -14.03
C ARG A 216 -4.90 -12.63 -14.92
N ARG A 217 -4.60 -11.73 -15.85
CA ARG A 217 -5.53 -11.45 -16.96
C ARG A 217 -4.91 -11.86 -18.30
N PRO A 218 -4.87 -13.15 -18.64
CA PRO A 218 -5.22 -13.49 -20.01
C PRO A 218 -6.66 -13.01 -20.21
N GLN A 219 -6.82 -12.06 -21.12
CA GLN A 219 -8.10 -11.66 -21.68
C GLN A 219 -8.73 -12.94 -22.25
N ALA A 220 -9.57 -13.62 -21.47
CA ALA A 220 -10.48 -14.59 -22.02
C ALA A 220 -11.46 -13.78 -22.88
N GLU A 221 -11.18 -13.72 -24.18
CA GLU A 221 -12.10 -13.26 -25.19
C GLU A 221 -13.42 -14.02 -25.00
N GLY A 222 -14.49 -13.28 -24.67
CA GLY A 222 -15.85 -13.78 -24.84
C GLY A 222 -16.57 -14.35 -23.63
N SER A 223 -16.25 -14.00 -22.37
CA SER A 223 -17.18 -14.32 -21.28
C SER A 223 -18.38 -13.35 -21.34
N PRO A 224 -19.60 -13.80 -21.71
CA PRO A 224 -20.78 -12.97 -21.61
C PRO A 224 -20.98 -12.60 -20.14
N GLN A 225 -21.32 -11.34 -19.93
CA GLN A 225 -21.56 -10.72 -18.64
C GLN A 225 -22.63 -11.52 -17.88
N ALA A 226 -22.20 -12.47 -17.06
CA ALA A 226 -23.11 -13.29 -16.26
C ALA A 226 -23.67 -12.44 -15.13
N GLU A 227 -24.90 -11.94 -15.34
CA GLU A 227 -25.80 -11.53 -14.28
C GLU A 227 -26.10 -12.75 -13.40
N GLY A 228 -25.29 -12.98 -12.35
CA GLY A 228 -25.55 -14.07 -11.43
C GLY A 228 -24.40 -14.35 -10.48
N GLY A 229 -24.47 -13.77 -9.27
CA GLY A 229 -24.14 -14.40 -7.97
C GLY A 229 -22.89 -15.28 -7.79
N GLY A 230 -21.89 -15.23 -8.67
CA GLY A 230 -20.71 -16.09 -8.61
C GLY A 230 -19.59 -15.48 -7.78
N GLN A 231 -19.40 -16.00 -6.57
CA GLN A 231 -18.27 -15.71 -5.70
C GLN A 231 -16.95 -16.00 -6.44
N PRO A 232 -16.00 -15.06 -6.55
CA PRO A 232 -14.77 -15.28 -7.31
C PRO A 232 -13.84 -16.20 -6.52
N GLN A 233 -13.71 -17.44 -7.01
CA GLN A 233 -12.74 -18.42 -6.54
C GLN A 233 -11.38 -18.12 -7.19
N SER A 234 -10.82 -16.92 -6.94
CA SER A 234 -9.50 -16.53 -7.45
C SER A 234 -8.42 -16.89 -6.43
N GLY A 235 -7.38 -17.61 -6.87
CA GLY A 235 -6.28 -18.10 -6.03
C GLY A 235 -5.36 -17.03 -5.42
N ASP A 236 -5.70 -15.75 -5.55
CA ASP A 236 -5.09 -14.67 -4.77
C ASP A 236 -5.90 -14.53 -3.47
N PRO A 237 -5.32 -14.85 -2.31
CA PRO A 237 -6.01 -14.89 -1.02
C PRO A 237 -6.49 -13.51 -0.55
N PHE A 238 -6.00 -12.44 -1.18
CA PHE A 238 -6.43 -11.07 -0.94
C PHE A 238 -7.28 -10.52 -2.10
N ALA A 239 -7.47 -11.24 -3.20
CA ALA A 239 -8.32 -10.79 -4.31
C ALA A 239 -9.82 -10.78 -3.98
N GLY A 240 -10.24 -11.51 -2.94
CA GLY A 240 -11.57 -11.34 -2.32
C GLY A 240 -11.76 -9.96 -1.66
N MET A 241 -10.69 -9.18 -1.44
CA MET A 241 -10.73 -7.85 -0.84
C MET A 241 -11.15 -6.74 -1.81
N ASN A 242 -11.48 -7.02 -3.07
CA ASN A 242 -12.15 -6.02 -3.91
C ASN A 242 -13.49 -5.56 -3.29
N GLY A 243 -14.13 -6.39 -2.46
CA GLY A 243 -15.26 -5.99 -1.60
C GLY A 243 -14.86 -5.10 -0.41
N GLN A 244 -13.60 -5.14 0.05
CA GLN A 244 -13.12 -4.33 1.17
C GLN A 244 -12.75 -2.90 0.80
N ARG A 245 -12.39 -2.61 -0.47
CA ARG A 245 -12.30 -1.22 -0.94
C ARG A 245 -13.63 -0.46 -0.77
N SER A 246 -14.76 -1.17 -0.88
CA SER A 246 -16.10 -0.65 -0.58
C SER A 246 -16.46 -0.64 0.91
N ARG A 247 -15.69 -1.31 1.78
CA ARG A 247 -15.93 -1.36 3.23
C ARG A 247 -15.06 -0.40 4.04
N MET A 248 -14.02 0.19 3.42
CA MET A 248 -13.17 1.13 4.13
C MET A 248 -13.96 2.40 4.47
N ASN A 249 -14.01 2.77 5.75
CA ASN A 249 -14.71 3.95 6.20
C ASN A 249 -14.15 5.20 5.48
N PRO A 250 -15.00 6.00 4.78
CA PRO A 250 -14.56 7.21 4.08
C PRO A 250 -13.80 8.18 4.98
N GLU A 251 -14.22 8.37 6.22
CA GLU A 251 -13.56 9.28 7.18
C GLU A 251 -12.14 8.80 7.52
N TRP A 252 -11.96 7.48 7.63
CA TRP A 252 -10.64 6.90 7.93
C TRP A 252 -9.69 6.99 6.73
N ARG A 253 -10.23 6.97 5.50
CA ARG A 253 -9.47 7.29 4.29
C ARG A 253 -8.94 8.71 4.33
N GLU A 254 -9.79 9.66 4.71
CA GLU A 254 -9.40 11.07 4.79
C GLU A 254 -8.37 11.29 5.89
N ALA A 255 -8.58 10.71 7.06
CA ALA A 255 -7.61 10.74 8.15
C ALA A 255 -6.24 10.19 7.72
N ARG A 256 -6.23 9.10 6.93
CA ARG A 256 -5.00 8.54 6.36
C ARG A 256 -4.28 9.50 5.43
N VAL A 257 -5.02 10.13 4.51
CA VAL A 257 -4.44 11.09 3.56
C VAL A 257 -3.88 12.30 4.30
N GLN A 258 -4.60 12.81 5.30
CA GLN A 258 -4.11 13.91 6.14
C GLN A 258 -2.85 13.52 6.92
N ALA A 259 -2.80 12.31 7.48
CA ALA A 259 -1.60 11.81 8.16
C ALA A 259 -0.40 11.70 7.20
N GLN A 260 -0.62 11.33 5.94
CA GLN A 260 0.43 11.32 4.91
C GLN A 260 0.90 12.72 4.54
N ILE A 261 -0.04 13.66 4.37
CA ILE A 261 0.29 15.07 4.07
C ILE A 261 1.17 15.66 5.19
N LYS A 262 0.86 15.40 6.46
CA LYS A 262 1.65 15.88 7.60
C LYS A 262 3.11 15.43 7.59
N GLN A 263 3.44 14.34 6.91
CA GLN A 263 4.81 13.86 6.79
C GLN A 263 5.60 14.56 5.69
N LEU A 264 4.93 15.31 4.82
CA LEU A 264 5.61 16.13 3.83
C LEU A 264 6.35 17.30 4.49
N PRO A 265 7.40 17.83 3.84
CA PRO A 265 7.98 19.11 4.20
C PRO A 265 6.89 20.19 4.31
N PRO A 266 6.93 21.08 5.34
CA PRO A 266 5.87 22.08 5.58
C PRO A 266 5.49 22.90 4.34
N GLU A 267 6.46 23.23 3.50
CA GLU A 267 6.29 23.95 2.24
C GLU A 267 5.47 23.19 1.19
N ALA A 268 5.46 21.85 1.22
CA ALA A 268 4.72 21.00 0.29
C ALA A 268 3.31 20.64 0.79
N GLN A 269 3.03 20.83 2.08
CA GLN A 269 1.76 20.42 2.69
C GLN A 269 0.56 21.18 2.09
N ALA A 270 0.68 22.50 1.92
CA ALA A 270 -0.41 23.32 1.39
C ALA A 270 -0.79 22.91 -0.05
N ALA A 271 0.20 22.63 -0.90
CA ALA A 271 -0.02 22.14 -2.25
C ALA A 271 -0.70 20.76 -2.24
N ALA A 272 -0.25 19.84 -1.37
CA ALA A 272 -0.85 18.51 -1.25
C ALA A 272 -2.30 18.54 -0.74
N ILE A 273 -2.62 19.43 0.21
CA ILE A 273 -4.01 19.63 0.69
C ILE A 273 -4.89 20.08 -0.46
N LYS A 274 -4.47 21.14 -1.18
CA LYS A 274 -5.20 21.66 -2.34
C LYS A 274 -5.42 20.59 -3.40
N ASP A 275 -4.38 19.84 -3.73
CA ASP A 275 -4.44 18.74 -4.69
C ASP A 275 -5.45 17.66 -4.30
N VAL A 276 -5.54 17.32 -3.01
CA VAL A 276 -6.51 16.35 -2.50
C VAL A 276 -7.93 16.91 -2.55
N GLU A 277 -8.14 18.17 -2.19
CA GLU A 277 -9.44 18.83 -2.24
C GLU A 277 -9.98 18.95 -3.66
N GLU A 278 -9.13 19.33 -4.63
CA GLU A 278 -9.49 19.38 -6.04
C GLU A 278 -9.85 17.98 -6.58
N MET A 279 -9.07 16.95 -6.23
CA MET A 279 -9.40 15.59 -6.61
C MET A 279 -10.72 15.12 -6.00
N LYS A 280 -11.00 15.47 -4.74
CA LYS A 280 -12.30 15.18 -4.11
C LYS A 280 -13.44 15.87 -4.86
N ALA A 281 -13.26 17.13 -5.26
CA ALA A 281 -14.25 17.87 -6.05
C ALA A 281 -14.51 17.20 -7.40
N VAL A 282 -13.45 16.79 -8.10
CA VAL A 282 -13.55 16.03 -9.36
C VAL A 282 -14.30 14.71 -9.15
N PHE A 283 -13.95 13.93 -8.12
CA PHE A 283 -14.66 12.68 -7.82
C PHE A 283 -16.13 12.90 -7.48
N LYS A 284 -16.45 13.96 -6.74
CA LYS A 284 -17.83 14.31 -6.40
C LYS A 284 -18.64 14.69 -7.64
N GLN A 285 -18.05 15.42 -8.60
CA GLN A 285 -18.72 15.75 -9.86
C GLN A 285 -19.00 14.51 -10.72
N MET A 286 -18.12 13.50 -10.66
CA MET A 286 -18.33 12.23 -11.35
C MET A 286 -19.32 11.30 -10.64
N GLN A 287 -19.60 11.55 -9.37
CA GLN A 287 -20.52 10.74 -8.57
C GLN A 287 -21.95 10.99 -9.04
N GLY A 288 -22.56 9.99 -9.67
CA GLY A 288 -23.92 10.08 -10.22
C GLY A 288 -23.98 10.15 -11.74
N LEU A 289 -22.86 10.45 -12.41
CA LEU A 289 -22.77 10.38 -13.87
C LEU A 289 -22.78 8.92 -14.37
N SER A 290 -23.37 8.71 -15.54
CA SER A 290 -23.28 7.46 -16.31
C SER A 290 -21.84 7.21 -16.79
N GLN A 291 -21.55 6.00 -17.32
CA GLN A 291 -20.20 5.69 -17.76
C GLN A 291 -19.73 6.57 -18.93
N GLU A 292 -20.63 6.92 -19.85
CA GLU A 292 -20.33 7.79 -20.99
C GLU A 292 -20.08 9.23 -20.54
N GLU A 293 -20.93 9.77 -19.67
CA GLU A 293 -20.75 11.11 -19.11
C GLU A 293 -19.46 11.21 -18.29
N ARG A 294 -19.07 10.16 -17.55
CA ARG A 294 -17.77 10.12 -16.86
C ARG A 294 -16.61 10.17 -17.84
N ARG A 295 -16.68 9.46 -18.97
CA ARG A 295 -15.63 9.49 -20.00
C ARG A 295 -15.53 10.88 -20.63
N ALA A 296 -16.67 11.47 -21.02
CA ALA A 296 -16.72 12.82 -21.55
C ALA A 296 -16.17 13.84 -20.54
N LYS A 297 -16.51 13.70 -19.24
CA LYS A 297 -15.97 14.59 -18.20
C LYS A 297 -14.47 14.41 -17.99
N TRP A 298 -13.95 13.18 -18.07
CA TRP A 298 -12.52 12.93 -18.04
C TRP A 298 -11.79 13.54 -19.24
N GLU A 299 -12.39 13.46 -20.43
CA GLU A 299 -11.86 14.08 -21.64
C GLU A 299 -11.84 15.61 -21.51
N GLU A 300 -12.92 16.21 -21.01
CA GLU A 300 -12.99 17.64 -20.69
C GLU A 300 -11.90 18.04 -19.67
N LEU A 301 -11.75 17.30 -18.57
CA LEU A 301 -10.71 17.59 -17.58
C LEU A 301 -9.30 17.44 -18.15
N MET A 302 -9.04 16.42 -18.97
CA MET A 302 -7.74 16.22 -19.62
C MET A 302 -7.46 17.22 -20.75
N SER A 303 -8.50 17.88 -21.29
CA SER A 303 -8.32 18.98 -22.24
C SER A 303 -7.81 20.26 -21.57
N ASN A 304 -7.94 20.38 -20.25
CA ASN A 304 -7.31 21.44 -19.48
C ASN A 304 -5.81 21.12 -19.30
N PRO A 305 -4.89 21.96 -19.84
CA PRO A 305 -3.45 21.69 -19.79
C PRO A 305 -2.92 21.56 -18.35
N ASP A 306 -3.39 22.40 -17.42
CA ASP A 306 -2.93 22.37 -16.02
C ASP A 306 -3.31 21.06 -15.31
N PHE A 307 -4.46 20.48 -15.67
CA PHE A 307 -4.89 19.21 -15.12
C PHE A 307 -4.13 18.04 -15.76
N ALA A 308 -3.92 18.09 -17.08
CA ALA A 308 -3.13 17.11 -17.82
C ALA A 308 -1.69 17.04 -17.29
N ASP A 309 -1.02 18.18 -17.14
CA ASP A 309 0.36 18.29 -16.66
C ASP A 309 0.51 17.75 -15.24
N ARG A 310 -0.48 18.00 -14.36
CA ARG A 310 -0.49 17.44 -13.00
C ARG A 310 -0.68 15.94 -12.99
N MET A 311 -1.59 15.43 -13.82
CA MET A 311 -1.81 13.98 -13.95
C MET A 311 -0.60 13.28 -14.56
N GLU A 312 0.07 13.91 -15.52
CA GLU A 312 1.32 13.44 -16.09
C GLU A 312 2.45 13.46 -15.06
N SER A 313 2.60 14.53 -14.28
CA SER A 313 3.58 14.63 -13.19
C SER A 313 3.39 13.51 -12.16
N ARG A 314 2.15 13.27 -11.71
CA ARG A 314 1.81 12.15 -10.82
C ARG A 314 2.07 10.79 -11.46
N ARG A 315 1.98 10.68 -12.78
CA ARG A 315 2.31 9.45 -13.52
C ARG A 315 3.82 9.27 -13.62
N ALA A 316 4.57 10.34 -13.89
CA ALA A 316 6.02 10.35 -13.97
C ALA A 316 6.65 9.92 -12.64
N VAL A 317 6.20 10.47 -11.51
CA VAL A 317 6.66 10.03 -10.17
C VAL A 317 6.43 8.52 -9.98
N ARG A 318 5.26 7.99 -10.37
CA ARG A 318 4.98 6.54 -10.33
C ARG A 318 5.77 5.71 -11.35
N GLN A 319 6.33 6.33 -12.39
CA GLN A 319 7.17 5.68 -13.40
C GLN A 319 8.66 5.75 -13.05
N GLN A 320 9.08 6.70 -12.20
CA GLN A 320 10.45 6.78 -11.69
C GLN A 320 10.82 5.54 -10.87
N SER A 321 9.85 4.93 -10.18
CA SER A 321 10.07 3.67 -9.46
C SER A 321 10.07 2.42 -10.36
N GLN A 322 9.79 2.55 -11.65
CA GLN A 322 9.77 1.43 -12.61
C GLN A 322 11.10 1.31 -13.35
N THR A 323 11.48 0.07 -13.67
CA THR A 323 12.63 -0.20 -14.53
C THR A 323 12.34 0.21 -15.98
N ALA A 324 13.39 0.38 -16.79
CA ALA A 324 13.23 0.68 -18.22
C ALA A 324 12.43 -0.42 -18.94
N GLU A 325 12.71 -1.68 -18.64
CA GLU A 325 11.99 -2.85 -19.17
C GLU A 325 10.51 -2.82 -18.80
N GLN A 326 10.17 -2.55 -17.54
CA GLN A 326 8.77 -2.43 -17.10
C GLN A 326 8.02 -1.30 -17.82
N ARG A 327 8.71 -0.20 -18.14
CA ARG A 327 8.13 0.88 -18.94
C ARG A 327 7.86 0.42 -20.37
N ILE A 328 8.76 -0.35 -20.97
CA ILE A 328 8.62 -0.94 -22.30
C ILE A 328 7.45 -1.93 -22.31
N ASP A 329 7.40 -2.89 -21.40
CA ASP A 329 6.36 -3.92 -21.32
C ASP A 329 4.96 -3.31 -21.16
N ARG A 330 4.85 -2.25 -20.33
CA ARG A 330 3.59 -1.51 -20.20
C ARG A 330 3.23 -0.79 -21.50
N GLY A 331 4.21 -0.22 -22.21
CA GLY A 331 4.04 0.40 -23.52
C GLY A 331 3.49 -0.59 -24.55
N ILE A 332 4.11 -1.78 -24.64
CA ILE A 332 3.68 -2.88 -25.51
C ILE A 332 2.24 -3.29 -25.16
N SER A 333 1.97 -3.60 -23.89
CA SER A 333 0.62 -3.97 -23.42
C SER A 333 -0.45 -2.90 -23.72
N TYR A 334 -0.06 -1.62 -23.74
CA TYR A 334 -0.98 -0.52 -24.09
C TYR A 334 -1.26 -0.49 -25.59
N LEU A 335 -0.23 -0.64 -26.44
CA LEU A 335 -0.38 -0.69 -27.89
C LEU A 335 -1.23 -1.89 -28.32
N GLU A 336 -1.00 -3.06 -27.74
CA GLU A 336 -1.80 -4.27 -28.00
C GLU A 336 -3.28 -4.06 -27.65
N ARG A 337 -3.58 -3.51 -26.46
CA ARG A 337 -4.97 -3.18 -26.08
C ARG A 337 -5.61 -2.15 -27.02
N ARG A 338 -4.84 -1.17 -27.47
CA ARG A 338 -5.35 -0.17 -28.41
C ARG A 338 -5.68 -0.80 -29.76
N GLN A 339 -4.82 -1.70 -30.26
CA GLN A 339 -5.04 -2.45 -31.49
C GLN A 339 -6.24 -3.41 -31.38
N SER A 340 -6.44 -4.09 -30.24
CA SER A 340 -7.59 -4.97 -30.03
C SER A 340 -8.92 -4.20 -30.02
N VAL A 341 -8.94 -2.99 -29.46
CA VAL A 341 -10.13 -2.13 -29.50
C VAL A 341 -10.41 -1.65 -30.92
N MET A 342 -9.38 -1.22 -31.66
CA MET A 342 -9.53 -0.75 -33.05
C MET A 342 -9.98 -1.86 -34.02
N SER A 343 -9.48 -3.09 -33.84
CA SER A 343 -9.89 -4.24 -34.66
C SER A 343 -11.27 -4.78 -34.29
N GLY A 344 -11.65 -4.76 -33.00
CA GLY A 344 -12.98 -5.18 -32.55
C GLY A 344 -14.12 -4.22 -32.93
N GLN A 345 -13.83 -2.93 -33.15
CA GLN A 345 -14.84 -1.93 -33.52
C GLN A 345 -15.26 -1.98 -35.01
N GLY A 346 -14.64 -2.82 -35.83
CA GLY A 346 -15.06 -3.09 -37.22
C GLY A 346 -16.13 -4.17 -37.37
N GLY A 347 -16.56 -4.81 -36.28
CA GLY A 347 -17.45 -5.98 -36.27
C GLY A 347 -18.91 -5.71 -35.89
N THR A 348 -19.38 -4.46 -35.90
CA THR A 348 -20.83 -4.21 -35.79
C THR A 348 -21.47 -4.52 -37.14
N SER A 349 -21.59 -5.80 -37.46
CA SER A 349 -22.42 -6.27 -38.55
C SER A 349 -23.84 -5.78 -38.29
N VAL A 350 -24.31 -4.90 -39.16
CA VAL A 350 -25.71 -4.63 -39.44
C VAL A 350 -26.34 -5.96 -39.88
N GLY A 351 -26.67 -6.80 -38.89
CA GLY A 351 -27.46 -8.00 -39.07
C GLY A 351 -28.92 -7.58 -39.10
N GLY A 352 -29.42 -7.36 -40.31
CA GLY A 352 -30.83 -7.04 -40.55
C GLY A 352 -31.74 -8.04 -39.84
N ASN A 353 -32.62 -7.51 -39.00
CA ASN A 353 -33.74 -8.24 -38.44
C ASN A 353 -34.78 -8.45 -39.56
N GLY A 354 -34.59 -9.49 -40.35
CA GLY A 354 -35.48 -9.94 -41.41
C GLY A 354 -35.85 -11.41 -41.21
N GLY A 355 -37.16 -11.67 -41.08
CA GLY A 355 -37.78 -13.01 -41.05
C GLY A 355 -37.85 -13.60 -39.64
N GLY A 356 -38.98 -14.08 -39.12
CA GLY A 356 -40.13 -14.71 -39.77
C GLY A 356 -40.25 -16.16 -39.29
N GLY A 357 -41.39 -16.54 -38.72
CA GLY A 357 -41.71 -17.89 -38.22
C GLY A 357 -41.96 -17.87 -36.72
N GLY A 358 -43.19 -18.01 -36.21
CA GLY A 358 -44.07 -19.19 -36.28
C GLY A 358 -44.24 -19.65 -34.82
N GLY A 359 -45.40 -19.69 -34.18
CA GLY A 359 -46.65 -20.31 -34.63
C GLY A 359 -46.72 -21.73 -34.06
N GLY A 360 -47.44 -21.90 -32.93
CA GLY A 360 -47.76 -23.19 -32.29
C GLY A 360 -46.96 -23.41 -30.99
N GLY A 361 -47.51 -23.68 -29.82
CA GLY A 361 -48.79 -24.27 -29.46
C GLY A 361 -48.55 -25.51 -28.58
N ASN A 362 -49.38 -25.69 -27.54
CA ASN A 362 -49.47 -26.84 -26.62
C ASN A 362 -48.45 -26.84 -25.45
N GLY A 363 -48.83 -26.69 -24.18
CA GLY A 363 -49.70 -27.56 -23.37
C GLY A 363 -48.78 -28.34 -22.41
N GLY A 364 -48.94 -28.51 -21.11
CA GLY A 364 -50.02 -28.33 -20.15
C GLY A 364 -49.69 -29.27 -18.98
N GLY A 365 -49.98 -28.87 -17.74
CA GLY A 365 -50.21 -29.79 -16.63
C GLY A 365 -49.00 -30.16 -15.75
N GLY A 366 -49.18 -30.02 -14.42
CA GLY A 366 -48.34 -30.70 -13.44
C GLY A 366 -48.21 -30.04 -12.07
N ARG A 367 -49.31 -29.74 -11.38
CA ARG A 367 -49.29 -29.49 -9.92
C ARG A 367 -49.28 -30.85 -9.20
N GLY A 368 -48.29 -31.07 -8.34
CA GLY A 368 -48.27 -32.14 -7.35
C GLY A 368 -47.89 -31.55 -5.99
N ARG A 369 -48.68 -31.89 -4.98
CA ARG A 369 -48.61 -31.43 -3.59
C ARG A 369 -47.39 -31.93 -2.84
#